data_AF-A0A6P4E0N4-F1
#
_entry.id   AF-A0A6P4E0N4-F1
#
_cell.length_a   1.000
_cell.length_b   1.000
_cell.length_c   1.000
_cell.angle_alpha   90.00
_cell.angle_beta   90.00
_cell.angle_gamma   90.00
#
_symmetry.space_group_name_H-M   'P 1'
#
loop_
_entity.id
_entity.type
_entity.pdbx_description
1 polymer ?
#
loop_
_entity_poly.entity_id
_entity_poly.type
_entity_poly.pdbx_seq_one_letter_code
_entity_poly.pdbx_strand_id
1 'polypeptide(L)'
;MAKTVGSRQPQLKPSNGIWIKESCSFPGNVVVDTLQELRDDRAGLALSEIRSLGVLKKIWMKKLLTRQPNSNCRPPTPKKPRRRTTISVQRQLNPIAPPTEDRVECDVFELEDDEIVKNRICIPRLLSRWRLRYFEIVMPAYVIKRGLLNRHFNWELMHQVMDATDDEGTAILQQFVDDVVKNLSP
;
A
#
# COMPACT_ATOMS: atom_id res chain seq x y z
N MET A 1 33.88 -29.05 3.19
CA MET A 1 33.48 -27.70 2.73
C MET A 1 32.04 -27.75 2.27
N ALA A 2 31.10 -27.28 3.09
CA ALA A 2 29.67 -27.27 2.75
C ALA A 2 29.31 -25.96 2.05
N LYS A 3 28.48 -26.04 0.99
CA LYS A 3 27.93 -24.87 0.30
C LYS A 3 26.58 -24.53 0.91
N THR A 4 26.47 -23.38 1.57
CA THR A 4 25.21 -22.89 2.12
C THR A 4 24.28 -22.46 0.99
N VAL A 5 23.14 -23.13 0.85
CA VAL A 5 22.09 -22.75 -0.11
C VAL A 5 21.20 -21.72 0.58
N GLY A 6 21.20 -20.48 0.09
CA GLY A 6 20.38 -19.41 0.66
C GLY A 6 18.89 -19.66 0.44
N SER A 7 18.16 -19.90 1.52
CA SER A 7 16.69 -19.84 1.55
C SER A 7 16.19 -18.42 1.29
N ARG A 8 15.02 -18.33 0.68
CA ARG A 8 14.56 -17.23 -0.19
C ARG A 8 13.01 -17.28 -0.23
N GLN A 9 12.25 -16.19 -0.04
CA GLN A 9 10.78 -16.21 0.21
C GLN A 9 9.92 -15.20 -0.66
N PRO A 10 8.58 -14.98 -0.52
CA PRO A 10 7.79 -14.14 -1.48
C PRO A 10 7.05 -12.85 -0.95
N GLN A 11 7.50 -11.63 -1.30
CA GLN A 11 6.93 -10.36 -0.78
C GLN A 11 5.60 -9.97 -1.45
N LEU A 12 4.68 -9.34 -0.69
CA LEU A 12 3.33 -9.01 -1.16
C LEU A 12 3.30 -7.89 -2.21
N LYS A 13 2.69 -8.19 -3.36
CA LYS A 13 2.51 -7.24 -4.46
C LYS A 13 1.41 -6.21 -4.12
N PRO A 14 1.52 -4.97 -4.64
CA PRO A 14 0.36 -4.09 -4.77
C PRO A 14 -0.75 -4.84 -5.51
N SER A 15 -2.00 -4.67 -5.05
CA SER A 15 -3.18 -5.28 -5.65
C SER A 15 -3.11 -5.21 -7.18
N ASN A 16 -3.06 -6.39 -7.82
CA ASN A 16 -3.28 -6.47 -9.26
C ASN A 16 -4.60 -5.74 -9.54
N GLY A 17 -4.68 -4.82 -10.50
CA GLY A 17 -5.87 -3.99 -10.78
C GLY A 17 -7.15 -4.75 -11.21
N ILE A 18 -7.14 -6.07 -11.02
CA ILE A 18 -8.26 -7.00 -10.95
C ILE A 18 -9.04 -6.71 -9.65
N TRP A 19 -9.97 -5.76 -9.72
CA TRP A 19 -10.94 -5.58 -8.66
C TRP A 19 -11.81 -6.85 -8.54
N ILE A 20 -11.88 -7.41 -7.33
CA ILE A 20 -12.82 -8.51 -7.04
C ILE A 20 -14.26 -8.02 -7.25
N LYS A 21 -15.17 -8.93 -7.61
CA LYS A 21 -16.55 -8.58 -8.02
C LYS A 21 -17.30 -7.87 -6.89
N GLU A 22 -17.01 -8.29 -5.66
CA GLU A 22 -17.52 -7.80 -4.40
C GLU A 22 -17.12 -6.33 -4.17
N SER A 23 -15.90 -5.93 -4.52
CA SER A 23 -15.47 -4.53 -4.46
C SER A 23 -16.12 -3.65 -5.53
N CYS A 24 -16.55 -4.24 -6.65
CA CYS A 24 -17.28 -3.51 -7.69
C CYS A 24 -18.74 -3.25 -7.29
N SER A 25 -19.38 -4.18 -6.58
CA SER A 25 -20.78 -4.06 -6.12
C SER A 25 -20.93 -3.33 -4.79
N PHE A 26 -19.99 -3.49 -3.85
CA PHE A 26 -20.07 -2.94 -2.48
C PHE A 26 -20.48 -1.46 -2.41
N PRO A 27 -19.88 -0.52 -3.18
CA PRO A 27 -20.29 0.89 -3.12
C PRO A 27 -21.71 1.13 -3.64
N GLY A 28 -22.22 0.27 -4.53
CA GLY A 28 -23.60 0.31 -5.00
C GLY A 28 -24.57 -0.18 -3.93
N ASN A 29 -24.21 -1.26 -3.23
CA ASN A 29 -24.99 -1.81 -2.12
C ASN A 29 -25.13 -0.76 -1.00
N VAL A 30 -24.01 -0.18 -0.52
CA VAL A 30 -24.03 0.87 0.51
C VAL A 30 -24.96 2.04 0.15
N VAL A 31 -24.99 2.48 -1.12
CA VAL A 31 -25.89 3.56 -1.57
C VAL A 31 -27.36 3.09 -1.62
N VAL A 32 -27.63 1.82 -1.88
CA VAL A 32 -28.99 1.27 -1.84
C VAL A 32 -29.47 1.14 -0.39
N ASP A 33 -28.64 0.54 0.47
CA ASP A 33 -28.97 0.20 1.85
C ASP A 33 -29.20 1.48 2.68
N THR A 34 -28.26 2.43 2.64
CA THR A 34 -28.41 3.73 3.35
C THR A 34 -29.63 4.53 2.90
N LEU A 35 -30.03 4.47 1.62
CA LEU A 35 -31.23 5.16 1.12
C LEU A 35 -32.52 4.40 1.44
N GLN A 36 -32.43 3.10 1.73
CA GLN A 36 -33.56 2.28 2.17
C GLN A 36 -33.77 2.47 3.68
N GLU A 37 -32.71 2.42 4.49
CA GLU A 37 -32.74 2.80 5.92
C GLU A 37 -33.32 4.21 6.11
N LEU A 38 -32.81 5.22 5.39
CA LEU A 38 -33.33 6.59 5.45
C LEU A 38 -34.81 6.73 5.05
N ARG A 39 -35.35 5.77 4.29
CA ARG A 39 -36.76 5.73 3.89
C ARG A 39 -37.64 5.03 4.94
N ASP A 40 -37.10 4.00 5.59
CA ASP A 40 -37.83 3.13 6.51
C ASP A 40 -37.78 3.66 7.97
N ASP A 41 -36.68 4.28 8.40
CA ASP A 41 -36.50 4.91 9.73
C ASP A 41 -37.43 6.11 9.97
N ARG A 42 -38.07 6.64 8.93
CA ARG A 42 -38.96 7.80 9.02
C ARG A 42 -40.33 7.51 8.42
N ALA A 43 -41.21 6.96 9.25
CA ALA A 43 -42.67 6.87 9.04
C ALA A 43 -43.40 8.23 8.94
N GLY A 44 -42.70 9.31 8.56
CA GLY A 44 -43.21 10.69 8.46
C GLY A 44 -42.52 11.54 7.40
N LEU A 45 -41.80 10.94 6.43
CA LEU A 45 -41.24 11.69 5.29
C LEU A 45 -42.34 12.23 4.39
N ALA A 46 -42.24 13.52 4.04
CA ALA A 46 -43.12 14.13 3.06
C ALA A 46 -42.87 13.58 1.65
N LEU A 47 -43.90 13.61 0.79
CA LEU A 47 -43.79 13.16 -0.61
C LEU A 47 -42.69 13.90 -1.41
N SER A 48 -42.37 15.15 -1.04
CA SER A 48 -41.26 15.92 -1.58
C SER A 48 -39.89 15.36 -1.18
N GLU A 49 -39.74 14.91 0.07
CA GLU A 49 -38.50 14.28 0.57
C GLU A 49 -38.29 12.91 -0.07
N ILE A 50 -39.34 12.10 -0.20
CA ILE A 50 -39.28 10.79 -0.90
C ILE A 50 -38.85 10.97 -2.36
N ARG A 51 -39.38 11.99 -3.07
CA ARG A 51 -38.91 12.37 -4.41
C ARG A 51 -37.45 12.81 -4.40
N SER A 52 -37.03 13.56 -3.38
CA SER A 52 -35.66 14.07 -3.25
C SER A 52 -34.64 12.94 -2.98
N LEU A 53 -35.00 11.93 -2.19
CA LEU A 53 -34.22 10.69 -2.03
C LEU A 53 -34.07 9.95 -3.36
N GLY A 54 -35.14 9.88 -4.17
CA GLY A 54 -35.08 9.32 -5.53
C GLY A 54 -34.15 10.08 -6.49
N VAL A 55 -34.08 11.42 -6.36
CA VAL A 55 -33.12 12.26 -7.11
C VAL A 55 -31.70 12.07 -6.58
N LEU A 56 -31.51 12.03 -5.25
CA LEU A 56 -30.23 11.77 -4.59
C LEU A 56 -29.64 10.43 -5.03
N LYS A 57 -30.44 9.35 -5.06
CA LYS A 57 -30.05 8.03 -5.58
C LYS A 57 -29.45 8.11 -6.99
N LYS A 58 -30.14 8.82 -7.90
CA LYS A 58 -29.70 8.99 -9.29
C LYS A 58 -28.40 9.78 -9.38
N ILE A 59 -28.26 10.87 -8.64
CA ILE A 59 -27.04 11.70 -8.63
C ILE A 59 -25.86 10.91 -8.04
N TRP A 60 -26.08 10.19 -6.94
CA TRP A 60 -25.04 9.44 -6.25
C TRP A 60 -24.55 8.26 -7.10
N MET A 61 -25.46 7.46 -7.66
CA MET A 61 -25.11 6.38 -8.60
C MET A 61 -24.39 6.92 -9.85
N LYS A 62 -24.79 8.08 -10.39
CA LYS A 62 -24.08 8.72 -11.51
C LYS A 62 -22.66 9.13 -11.13
N LYS A 63 -22.45 9.73 -9.95
CA LYS A 63 -21.11 10.06 -9.43
C LYS A 63 -20.28 8.81 -9.14
N LEU A 64 -20.92 7.73 -8.68
CA LEU A 64 -20.26 6.46 -8.44
C LEU A 64 -19.78 5.82 -9.75
N LEU A 65 -20.60 5.80 -10.81
CA LEU A 65 -20.20 5.32 -12.14
C LEU A 65 -18.97 6.05 -12.69
N THR A 66 -18.85 7.37 -12.47
CA THR A 66 -17.65 8.14 -12.87
C THR A 66 -16.40 7.87 -12.02
N ARG A 67 -16.54 7.12 -10.92
CA ARG A 67 -15.47 6.80 -9.96
C ARG A 67 -15.22 5.30 -9.82
N GLN A 68 -16.05 4.45 -10.43
CA GLN A 68 -15.79 3.03 -10.50
C GLN A 68 -14.55 2.79 -11.37
N PRO A 69 -13.59 1.97 -10.91
CA PRO A 69 -12.47 1.56 -11.74
C PRO A 69 -13.01 0.80 -12.95
N ASN A 70 -12.54 1.13 -14.15
CA ASN A 70 -12.96 0.43 -15.37
C ASN A 70 -12.59 -1.06 -15.27
N SER A 71 -13.61 -1.88 -14.98
CA SER A 71 -13.50 -3.33 -14.94
C SER A 71 -13.13 -3.84 -16.33
N ASN A 72 -11.89 -4.34 -16.44
CA ASN A 72 -11.14 -4.77 -17.64
C ASN A 72 -10.04 -3.83 -18.16
N CYS A 73 -9.15 -3.36 -17.27
CA CYS A 73 -7.74 -3.32 -17.67
C CYS A 73 -7.25 -4.76 -17.87
N ARG A 74 -7.39 -5.32 -19.09
CA ARG A 74 -6.67 -6.55 -19.44
C ARG A 74 -5.18 -6.34 -19.11
N PRO A 75 -4.48 -7.32 -18.51
CA PRO A 75 -3.05 -7.20 -18.29
C PRO A 75 -2.39 -6.89 -19.64
N PRO A 76 -1.47 -5.92 -19.72
CA PRO A 76 -0.79 -5.61 -20.98
C PRO A 76 -0.14 -6.90 -21.49
N THR A 77 -0.46 -7.29 -22.72
CA THR A 77 0.06 -8.51 -23.33
C THR A 77 1.58 -8.51 -23.20
N PRO A 78 2.22 -9.57 -22.67
CA PRO A 78 3.65 -9.58 -22.47
C PRO A 78 4.33 -9.28 -23.80
N LYS A 79 5.11 -8.18 -23.84
CA LYS A 79 5.80 -7.73 -25.05
C LYS A 79 6.69 -8.89 -25.51
N LYS A 80 6.40 -9.45 -26.69
CA LYS A 80 7.26 -10.47 -27.32
C LYS A 80 8.72 -9.97 -27.26
N PRO A 81 9.68 -10.79 -26.82
CA PRO A 81 11.06 -10.34 -26.68
C PRO A 81 11.58 -9.88 -28.04
N ARG A 82 11.72 -8.57 -28.21
CA ARG A 82 12.42 -7.98 -29.35
C ARG A 82 13.87 -8.47 -29.26
N ARG A 83 14.27 -9.39 -30.16
CA ARG A 83 15.69 -9.67 -30.39
C ARG A 83 16.35 -8.34 -30.75
N ARG A 84 17.08 -7.75 -29.79
CA ARG A 84 17.92 -6.58 -30.06
C ARG A 84 19.17 -7.10 -30.77
N THR A 85 19.27 -6.82 -32.06
CA THR A 85 20.55 -6.87 -32.75
C THR A 85 21.50 -5.92 -32.01
N THR A 86 22.64 -6.44 -31.58
CA THR A 86 23.63 -5.68 -30.82
C THR A 86 24.26 -4.62 -31.73
N ILE A 87 23.90 -3.36 -31.53
CA ILE A 87 24.69 -2.22 -32.04
C ILE A 87 25.18 -1.47 -30.82
N SER A 88 26.46 -1.65 -30.54
CA SER A 88 27.19 -0.99 -29.46
C SER A 88 27.34 0.50 -29.75
N VAL A 89 26.58 1.34 -29.06
CA VAL A 89 26.87 2.77 -28.93
C VAL A 89 27.04 3.06 -27.45
N GLN A 90 28.30 3.15 -27.02
CA GLN A 90 28.64 3.59 -25.67
C GLN A 90 28.28 5.07 -25.53
N ARG A 91 27.23 5.37 -24.76
CA ARG A 91 27.06 6.68 -24.12
C ARG A 91 26.76 6.47 -22.66
N GLN A 92 27.75 6.83 -21.84
CA GLN A 92 27.64 6.84 -20.39
C GLN A 92 26.64 7.94 -19.97
N LEU A 93 25.44 7.52 -19.62
CA LEU A 93 24.63 8.16 -18.60
C LEU A 93 24.40 7.07 -17.57
N ASN A 94 24.90 7.25 -16.35
CA ASN A 94 24.62 6.36 -15.23
C ASN A 94 23.30 6.81 -14.60
N PRO A 95 22.14 6.19 -14.88
CA PRO A 95 21.21 6.00 -13.79
C PRO A 95 21.94 5.11 -12.78
N ILE A 96 22.01 5.53 -11.52
CA ILE A 96 22.34 4.61 -10.44
C ILE A 96 21.18 3.61 -10.43
N ALA A 97 21.39 2.47 -11.08
CA ALA A 97 20.46 1.36 -11.01
C ALA A 97 20.36 0.97 -9.52
N PRO A 98 19.15 0.74 -8.99
CA PRO A 98 19.06 0.13 -7.66
C PRO A 98 19.88 -1.16 -7.71
N PRO A 99 20.75 -1.43 -6.71
CA PRO A 99 21.62 -2.59 -6.75
C PRO A 99 20.74 -3.83 -6.95
N THR A 100 21.07 -4.60 -7.98
CA THR A 100 20.32 -5.81 -8.35
C THR A 100 20.66 -6.92 -7.37
N GLU A 101 20.30 -6.72 -6.10
CA GLU A 101 20.41 -7.74 -5.07
C GLU A 101 19.36 -8.82 -5.32
N ASP A 102 19.86 -10.04 -5.29
CA ASP A 102 19.19 -11.30 -5.55
C ASP A 102 18.22 -11.69 -4.40
N ARG A 103 17.31 -10.77 -4.05
CA ARG A 103 16.37 -10.87 -2.91
C ARG A 103 15.10 -11.64 -3.29
N VAL A 104 14.63 -12.45 -2.33
CA VAL A 104 13.40 -13.23 -2.35
C VAL A 104 12.98 -13.20 -0.87
N GLU A 105 11.89 -12.51 -0.53
CA GLU A 105 11.62 -11.86 0.78
C GLU A 105 10.25 -12.30 1.37
N CYS A 106 10.04 -12.53 2.67
CA CYS A 106 8.94 -13.42 3.12
C CYS A 106 7.50 -12.89 3.17
N ASP A 107 6.53 -13.84 3.15
CA ASP A 107 5.28 -13.69 3.89
C ASP A 107 5.61 -13.75 5.39
N VAL A 108 5.41 -12.62 6.05
CA VAL A 108 5.76 -12.42 7.46
C VAL A 108 4.88 -13.27 8.39
N PHE A 109 3.72 -13.76 7.94
CA PHE A 109 2.85 -14.62 8.75
C PHE A 109 3.37 -16.04 8.93
N GLU A 110 4.28 -16.52 8.06
CA GLU A 110 4.88 -17.87 8.15
C GLU A 110 6.15 -17.92 9.03
N LEU A 111 6.71 -16.76 9.38
CA LEU A 111 7.94 -16.63 10.17
C LEU A 111 7.69 -16.79 11.67
N GLU A 112 8.74 -17.05 12.46
CA GLU A 112 8.63 -17.01 13.93
C GLU A 112 8.48 -15.56 14.44
N ASP A 113 7.81 -15.35 15.57
CA ASP A 113 7.50 -14.00 16.07
C ASP A 113 8.78 -13.16 16.35
N ASP A 114 9.83 -13.80 16.87
CA ASP A 114 11.12 -13.16 17.20
C ASP A 114 12.10 -13.12 16.01
N GLU A 115 11.72 -13.64 14.84
CA GLU A 115 12.60 -13.66 13.67
C GLU A 115 12.85 -12.25 13.14
N ILE A 116 14.13 -11.89 12.97
CA ILE A 116 14.54 -10.55 12.57
C ILE A 116 14.38 -10.37 11.05
N VAL A 117 13.44 -9.52 10.65
CA VAL A 117 13.09 -9.26 9.25
C VAL A 117 13.51 -7.87 8.79
N LYS A 118 13.86 -7.75 7.50
CA LYS A 118 14.04 -6.46 6.82
C LYS A 118 12.73 -6.00 6.20
N ASN A 119 12.11 -4.99 6.79
CA ASN A 119 10.89 -4.35 6.29
C ASN A 119 11.24 -3.08 5.51
N ARG A 120 10.66 -2.92 4.31
CA ARG A 120 10.83 -1.71 3.50
C ARG A 120 9.61 -0.80 3.63
N ILE A 121 9.70 0.21 4.50
CA ILE A 121 8.64 1.19 4.69
C ILE A 121 8.66 2.20 3.54
N CYS A 122 7.51 2.39 2.91
CA CYS A 122 7.28 3.39 1.86
C CYS A 122 6.53 4.58 2.47
N ILE A 123 7.14 5.76 2.46
CA ILE A 123 6.47 7.00 2.86
C ILE A 123 6.05 7.77 1.58
N PRO A 124 4.75 7.84 1.27
CA PRO A 124 4.25 8.52 0.08
C PRO A 124 4.38 10.05 0.21
N ARG A 125 4.23 10.74 -0.92
CA ARG A 125 4.22 12.21 -0.96
C ARG A 125 2.92 12.77 -0.37
N LEU A 126 2.86 12.89 0.95
CA LEU A 126 1.72 13.45 1.67
C LEU A 126 1.72 14.99 1.70
N LEU A 127 2.89 15.63 1.57
CA LEU A 127 3.05 17.08 1.46
C LEU A 127 3.73 17.46 0.14
N SER A 128 3.41 18.67 -0.36
CA SER A 128 3.99 19.21 -1.61
C SER A 128 5.51 19.32 -1.58
N ARG A 129 6.11 19.63 -0.41
CA ARG A 129 7.57 19.71 -0.23
C ARG A 129 8.27 18.36 -0.15
N TRP A 130 7.54 17.27 0.13
CA TRP A 130 8.13 15.94 0.26
C TRP A 130 8.30 15.25 -1.09
N ARG A 131 9.23 14.31 -1.13
CA ARG A 131 9.43 13.34 -2.23
C ARG A 131 8.98 11.96 -1.75
N LEU A 132 8.63 11.05 -2.67
CA LEU A 132 8.42 9.64 -2.34
C LEU A 132 9.73 9.05 -1.81
N ARG A 133 9.71 8.38 -0.65
CA ARG A 133 10.91 7.79 -0.03
C ARG A 133 10.65 6.36 0.44
N TYR A 134 11.73 5.59 0.50
CA TYR A 134 11.74 4.22 0.97
C TYR A 134 12.85 4.07 2.00
N PHE A 135 12.55 3.38 3.10
CA PHE A 135 13.47 3.15 4.21
C PHE A 135 13.52 1.65 4.49
N GLU A 136 14.70 1.06 4.58
CA GLU A 136 14.88 -0.35 4.94
C GLU A 136 15.19 -0.43 6.44
N ILE A 137 14.31 -1.07 7.21
CA ILE A 137 14.37 -1.16 8.66
C ILE A 137 14.45 -2.63 9.06
N VAL A 138 15.20 -2.93 10.11
CA VAL A 138 15.33 -4.26 10.71
C VAL A 138 14.43 -4.34 11.95
N MET A 139 13.56 -5.35 12.07
CA MET A 139 12.68 -5.54 13.23
C MET A 139 12.25 -6.99 13.42
N PRO A 140 11.83 -7.43 14.62
CA PRO A 140 11.17 -8.72 14.81
C PRO A 140 9.84 -8.83 14.03
N ALA A 141 9.53 -10.01 13.50
CA ALA A 141 8.32 -10.25 12.71
C ALA A 141 7.02 -9.91 13.47
N TYR A 142 6.97 -10.14 14.80
CA TYR A 142 5.79 -9.85 15.62
C TYR A 142 5.37 -8.37 15.55
N VAL A 143 6.32 -7.44 15.37
CA VAL A 143 6.07 -5.99 15.26
C VAL A 143 5.18 -5.68 14.06
N ILE A 144 5.43 -6.38 12.95
CA ILE A 144 4.68 -6.27 11.70
C ILE A 144 3.34 -7.02 11.81
N LYS A 145 3.36 -8.30 12.22
CA LYS A 145 2.16 -9.14 12.36
C LYS A 145 1.07 -8.48 13.21
N ARG A 146 1.48 -7.84 14.32
CA ARG A 146 0.59 -7.19 15.28
C ARG A 146 0.37 -5.69 14.97
N GLY A 147 0.99 -5.16 13.92
CA GLY A 147 0.81 -3.79 13.44
C GLY A 147 1.23 -2.70 14.43
N LEU A 148 2.25 -2.97 15.25
CA LEU A 148 2.52 -2.19 16.47
C LEU A 148 2.96 -0.75 16.15
N LEU A 149 3.76 -0.56 15.09
CA LEU A 149 4.20 0.76 14.64
C LEU A 149 3.03 1.69 14.25
N ASN A 150 1.90 1.14 13.78
CA ASN A 150 0.78 1.92 13.27
C ASN A 150 0.15 2.84 14.33
N ARG A 151 0.28 2.51 15.62
CA ARG A 151 -0.23 3.33 16.73
C ARG A 151 0.72 4.44 17.15
N HIS A 152 2.00 4.33 16.79
CA HIS A 152 3.06 5.24 17.22
C HIS A 152 3.54 6.18 16.10
N PHE A 153 3.17 5.91 14.84
CA PHE A 153 3.39 6.84 13.73
C PHE A 153 2.57 8.13 13.91
N ASN A 154 3.27 9.22 14.23
CA ASN A 154 2.70 10.55 14.31
C ASN A 154 3.25 11.48 13.20
N TRP A 155 2.69 12.68 13.08
CA TRP A 155 3.05 13.63 12.03
C TRP A 155 4.42 14.28 12.26
N GLU A 156 4.86 14.39 13.51
CA GLU A 156 6.13 15.00 13.92
C GLU A 156 7.33 14.12 13.53
N LEU A 157 7.27 12.82 13.82
CA LEU A 157 8.23 11.81 13.35
C LEU A 157 8.30 11.82 11.82
N MET A 158 7.14 11.89 11.16
CA MET A 158 7.07 11.94 9.70
C MET A 158 7.75 13.20 9.15
N HIS A 159 7.62 14.35 9.82
CA HIS A 159 8.38 15.56 9.49
C HIS A 159 9.89 15.38 9.65
N GLN A 160 10.35 14.86 10.79
CA GLN A 160 11.77 14.62 11.04
C GLN A 160 12.39 13.68 9.99
N VAL A 161 11.74 12.55 9.72
CA VAL A 161 12.21 11.54 8.77
C VAL A 161 12.20 12.05 7.32
N MET A 162 11.20 12.85 6.94
CA MET A 162 11.04 13.30 5.55
C MET A 162 11.83 14.57 5.22
N ASP A 163 12.13 15.41 6.20
CA ASP A 163 12.94 16.62 6.04
C ASP A 163 14.47 16.33 6.24
N ALA A 164 14.87 15.17 6.80
CA ALA A 164 16.27 14.68 6.93
C ALA A 164 16.83 13.95 5.68
N THR A 165 18.14 13.64 5.64
CA THR A 165 18.76 12.85 4.54
C THR A 165 18.32 11.38 4.54
N ASP A 166 18.70 10.58 3.52
CA ASP A 166 18.24 9.18 3.39
C ASP A 166 18.84 8.26 4.46
N ASP A 167 20.11 8.46 4.83
CA ASP A 167 20.76 7.69 5.90
C ASP A 167 20.24 8.11 7.28
N GLU A 168 20.15 9.41 7.56
CA GLU A 168 19.60 9.96 8.81
C GLU A 168 18.12 9.57 9.01
N GLY A 169 17.31 9.69 7.96
CA GLY A 169 15.90 9.29 8.00
C GLY A 169 15.73 7.80 8.27
N THR A 170 16.63 6.96 7.75
CA THR A 170 16.65 5.52 8.06
C THR A 170 17.04 5.29 9.52
N ALA A 171 18.05 5.99 10.04
CA ALA A 171 18.49 5.88 11.43
C ALA A 171 17.41 6.32 12.44
N ILE A 172 16.73 7.44 12.19
CA ILE A 172 15.59 7.92 13.00
C ILE A 172 14.48 6.87 13.04
N LEU A 173 14.16 6.29 11.87
CA LEU A 173 13.07 5.32 11.74
C LEU A 173 13.42 3.96 12.36
N GLN A 174 14.70 3.55 12.32
CA GLN A 174 15.22 2.37 13.03
C GLN A 174 15.17 2.58 14.54
N GLN A 175 15.68 3.70 15.05
CA GLN A 175 15.67 4.00 16.49
C GLN A 175 14.24 4.04 17.05
N PHE A 176 13.30 4.64 16.33
CA PHE A 176 11.88 4.62 16.69
C PHE A 176 11.30 3.20 16.81
N VAL A 177 11.70 2.29 15.91
CA VAL A 177 11.29 0.88 15.96
C VAL A 177 11.92 0.16 17.14
N ASP A 178 13.20 0.39 17.41
CA ASP A 178 13.93 -0.19 18.54
C ASP A 178 13.32 0.27 19.88
N ASP A 179 12.94 1.54 19.99
CA ASP A 179 12.24 2.09 21.15
C ASP A 179 10.84 1.48 21.33
N VAL A 180 10.07 1.28 20.24
CA VAL A 180 8.77 0.59 20.32
C VAL A 180 8.95 -0.87 20.79
N VAL A 181 9.91 -1.61 20.21
CA VAL A 181 10.25 -2.98 20.62
C VAL A 181 10.64 -3.03 22.10
N LYS A 182 11.51 -2.12 22.54
CA LYS A 182 11.99 -2.06 23.92
C LYS A 182 10.90 -1.74 24.94
N ASN A 183 9.93 -0.89 24.58
CA ASN A 183 8.77 -0.58 25.44
C ASN A 183 7.72 -1.71 25.48
N LEU A 184 7.85 -2.73 24.62
CA LEU A 184 6.95 -3.88 24.52
C LEU A 184 7.56 -5.17 25.09
N SER A 185 8.88 -5.22 25.25
CA SER A 185 9.54 -6.25 26.07
C SER A 185 9.34 -5.93 27.55
N PRO A 186 8.87 -6.89 28.37
CA PRO A 186 9.01 -6.79 29.83
C PRO A 186 10.47 -6.89 30.28
#